data_AF-A0A535YA39-F1
#
_entry.id   AF-A0A535YA39-F1
#
_cell.length_a   1.000
_cell.length_b   1.000
_cell.length_c   1.000
_cell.angle_alpha   90.00
_cell.angle_beta   90.00
_cell.angle_gamma   90.00
#
_symmetry.space_group_name_H-M   'P 1'
#
loop_
_entity.id
_entity.type
_entity.pdbx_description
1 polymer ?
#
loop_
_entity_poly.entity_id
_entity_poly.type
_entity_poly.pdbx_seq_one_letter_code
_entity_poly.pdbx_strand_id
1 'polypeptide(L)'
;MDTLVRTKNGELRLEQIAEALPGTSEIMAQVGRRYARAYYAAHGGNWELAAYCLREIRSRQRMLAVIRPKYARQLAEFDRDALVPLLATVEARDWEEFERAFAQGIRRANHYHSQTGKSYIRWKLPERITDDLDFGPATTDSDKSTARA
;
A
#
# COMPACT_ATOMS: atom_id res chain seq x y z
N MET A 1 26.64 5.65 22.85
CA MET A 1 25.89 6.14 24.02
C MET A 1 24.81 5.11 24.28
N ASP A 2 24.86 4.43 25.42
CA ASP A 2 23.87 3.40 25.77
C ASP A 2 22.61 4.06 26.31
N THR A 3 21.80 4.64 25.43
CA THR A 3 20.50 5.19 25.82
C THR A 3 19.55 4.04 26.15
N LEU A 4 19.19 3.93 27.43
CA LEU A 4 18.21 2.96 27.93
C LEU A 4 16.83 3.60 28.03
N VAL A 5 15.82 2.92 27.49
CA VAL A 5 14.41 3.30 27.58
C VAL A 5 13.69 2.31 28.49
N ARG A 6 13.08 2.82 29.57
CA ARG A 6 12.34 1.98 30.53
C ARG A 6 10.88 1.81 30.10
N THR A 7 10.42 0.56 30.08
CA THR A 7 9.03 0.17 29.85
C THR A 7 8.50 -0.63 31.04
N LYS A 8 7.20 -0.96 31.06
CA LYS A 8 6.63 -1.88 32.07
C LYS A 8 7.20 -3.31 32.00
N ASN A 9 7.82 -3.68 30.88
CA ASN A 9 8.36 -5.02 30.61
C ASN A 9 9.88 -5.09 30.78
N GLY A 10 10.54 -4.00 31.21
CA GLY A 10 12.00 -3.92 31.35
C GLY A 10 12.64 -2.77 30.57
N GLU A 11 13.97 -2.73 30.58
CA GLU A 11 14.77 -1.73 29.87
C GLU A 11 15.21 -2.23 28.50
N LEU A 12 15.16 -1.35 27.50
CA LEU A 12 15.61 -1.62 26.14
C LEU A 12 16.66 -0.59 25.73
N ARG A 13 17.73 -1.03 25.06
CA ARG A 13 18.65 -0.14 24.36
C ARG A 13 18.01 0.40 23.10
N LEU A 14 18.41 1.60 22.68
CA LEU A 14 17.91 2.23 21.46
C LEU A 14 18.13 1.33 20.22
N GLU A 15 19.24 0.60 20.16
CA GLU A 15 19.54 -0.34 19.08
C GLU A 15 18.52 -1.48 19.03
N GLN A 16 18.14 -2.03 20.19
CA GLN A 16 17.14 -3.10 20.27
C GLN A 16 15.76 -2.61 19.79
N ILE A 17 15.41 -1.35 20.11
CA ILE A 17 14.18 -0.73 19.62
C ILE A 17 14.23 -0.55 18.10
N ALA A 18 15.37 -0.08 17.56
CA ALA A 18 15.55 0.09 16.12
C ALA A 18 15.49 -1.24 15.34
N GLU A 19 16.08 -2.30 15.91
CA GLU A 19 16.05 -3.67 15.36
C GLU A 19 14.65 -4.30 15.41
N ALA A 20 13.84 -3.93 16.40
CA ALA A 20 12.45 -4.40 16.54
C ALA A 20 11.47 -3.74 15.54
N LEU A 21 11.88 -2.70 14.81
CA LEU A 21 11.03 -2.06 13.80
C LEU A 21 10.69 -3.03 12.65
N PRO A 22 9.49 -2.95 12.05
CA PRO A 22 9.04 -3.88 11.02
C PRO A 22 10.06 -4.07 9.89
N GLY A 23 10.20 -5.32 9.47
CA GLY A 23 11.06 -5.69 8.35
C GLY A 23 10.52 -5.14 7.02
N THR A 24 11.42 -4.99 6.04
CA THR A 24 11.01 -4.60 4.68
C THR A 24 10.01 -5.59 4.06
N SER A 25 10.17 -6.89 4.32
CA SER A 25 9.26 -7.94 3.84
C SER A 25 7.84 -7.76 4.40
N GLU A 26 7.72 -7.49 5.70
CA GLU A 26 6.43 -7.29 6.37
C GLU A 26 5.71 -6.04 5.82
N ILE A 27 6.44 -4.93 5.66
CA ILE A 27 5.89 -3.71 5.07
C ILE A 27 5.46 -3.95 3.63
N MET A 28 6.28 -4.62 2.83
CA MET A 28 5.97 -4.88 1.41
C MET A 28 4.82 -5.88 1.22
N ALA A 29 4.64 -6.84 2.13
CA ALA A 29 3.46 -7.69 2.14
C ALA A 29 2.16 -6.88 2.36
N GLN A 30 2.20 -5.90 3.28
CA GLN A 30 1.07 -5.00 3.52
C GLN A 30 0.83 -4.06 2.33
N VAL A 31 1.90 -3.56 1.69
CA VAL A 31 1.80 -2.79 0.44
C VAL A 31 1.11 -3.61 -0.65
N GLY A 32 1.54 -4.85 -0.89
CA GLY A 32 0.94 -5.73 -1.89
C GLY A 32 -0.56 -5.99 -1.64
N ARG A 33 -0.95 -6.23 -0.38
CA ARG A 33 -2.37 -6.41 0.00
C ARG A 33 -3.19 -5.16 -0.28
N ARG A 34 -2.68 -3.97 0.10
CA ARG A 34 -3.38 -2.69 -0.15
C ARG A 34 -3.42 -2.36 -1.64
N TYR A 35 -2.40 -2.72 -2.40
CA TYR A 35 -2.36 -2.47 -3.85
C TYR A 35 -3.43 -3.30 -4.58
N ALA A 36 -3.58 -4.58 -4.23
CA ALA A 36 -4.68 -5.40 -4.74
C ALA A 36 -6.05 -4.80 -4.35
N ARG A 37 -6.24 -4.41 -3.09
CA ARG A 37 -7.50 -3.77 -2.64
C ARG A 37 -7.83 -2.49 -3.39
N ALA A 38 -6.83 -1.67 -3.73
CA ALA A 38 -7.04 -0.47 -4.53
C ALA A 38 -7.62 -0.80 -5.90
N TYR A 39 -7.13 -1.86 -6.55
CA TYR A 39 -7.68 -2.34 -7.82
C TYR A 39 -9.13 -2.75 -7.70
N TYR A 40 -9.44 -3.66 -6.77
CA TYR A 40 -10.80 -4.17 -6.61
C TYR A 40 -11.78 -3.09 -6.18
N ALA A 41 -11.35 -2.16 -5.33
CA ALA A 41 -12.14 -0.99 -4.95
C ALA A 41 -12.46 -0.09 -6.16
N ALA A 42 -11.46 0.26 -6.98
CA ALA A 42 -11.69 1.04 -8.19
C ALA A 42 -12.61 0.31 -9.18
N HIS A 43 -12.39 -0.99 -9.37
CA HIS A 43 -13.20 -1.84 -10.25
C HIS A 43 -14.66 -1.91 -9.78
N GLY A 44 -14.89 -2.00 -8.47
CA GLY A 44 -16.24 -1.97 -7.88
C GLY A 44 -16.85 -0.57 -7.77
N GLY A 45 -16.16 0.48 -8.23
CA GLY A 45 -16.65 1.86 -8.15
C GLY A 45 -16.48 2.53 -6.77
N ASN A 46 -15.80 1.87 -5.83
CA ASN A 46 -15.42 2.44 -4.54
C ASN A 46 -14.10 3.23 -4.63
N TRP A 47 -14.18 4.38 -5.30
CA TRP A 47 -13.03 5.26 -5.52
C TRP A 47 -12.43 5.80 -4.21
N GLU A 48 -13.24 5.99 -3.17
CA GLU A 48 -12.76 6.44 -1.86
C GLU A 48 -11.90 5.38 -1.17
N LEU A 49 -12.33 4.12 -1.19
CA LEU A 49 -11.56 2.99 -0.68
C LEU A 49 -10.28 2.77 -1.51
N ALA A 50 -10.35 2.95 -2.83
CA ALA A 50 -9.18 2.90 -3.71
C ALA A 50 -8.16 3.98 -3.29
N ALA A 51 -8.61 5.22 -3.13
CA ALA A 51 -7.77 6.34 -2.71
C ALA A 51 -7.16 6.11 -1.32
N TYR A 52 -7.96 5.61 -0.37
CA TYR A 52 -7.50 5.25 0.97
C TYR A 52 -6.38 4.20 0.92
N CYS A 53 -6.56 3.12 0.16
CA CYS A 53 -5.56 2.08 0.01
C CYS A 53 -4.25 2.61 -0.58
N LEU A 54 -4.31 3.47 -1.60
CA LEU A 54 -3.12 4.07 -2.21
C LEU A 54 -2.41 5.04 -1.27
N ARG A 55 -3.14 5.90 -0.54
CA ARG A 55 -2.53 6.80 0.47
C ARG A 55 -1.83 6.03 1.59
N GLU A 56 -2.39 4.90 1.99
CA GLU A 56 -1.80 4.01 2.99
C GLU A 56 -0.50 3.34 2.48
N ILE A 57 -0.44 2.99 1.20
CA ILE A 57 0.82 2.54 0.58
C ILE A 57 1.87 3.64 0.66
N ARG A 58 1.53 4.88 0.27
CA ARG A 58 2.45 6.03 0.34
C ARG A 58 2.94 6.29 1.76
N SER A 59 2.06 6.21 2.75
CA SER A 59 2.41 6.34 4.18
C SER A 59 3.44 5.29 4.60
N ARG A 60 3.21 4.02 4.23
CA ARG A 60 4.11 2.90 4.54
C ARG A 60 5.46 2.99 3.84
N GLN A 61 5.47 3.46 2.59
CA GLN A 61 6.72 3.67 1.86
C GLN A 61 7.54 4.81 2.46
N ARG A 62 6.89 5.91 2.90
CA ARG A 62 7.57 6.98 3.65
C ARG A 62 8.15 6.47 4.96
N MET A 63 7.39 5.69 5.73
CA MET A 63 7.91 5.04 6.94
C MET A 63 9.10 4.13 6.64
N LEU A 64 9.02 3.30 5.59
CA LEU A 64 10.12 2.42 5.18
C LEU A 64 11.37 3.20 4.79
N ALA A 65 11.22 4.34 4.10
CA ALA A 65 12.33 5.20 3.74
C ALA A 65 13.05 5.74 4.98
N VAL A 66 12.33 6.04 6.06
CA VAL A 66 12.93 6.44 7.35
C VAL A 66 13.69 5.28 7.99
N ILE A 67 13.05 4.11 8.13
CA ILE A 67 13.63 3.00 8.90
C ILE A 67 14.64 2.17 8.10
N ARG A 68 14.65 2.29 6.76
CA ARG A 68 15.63 1.64 5.86
C ARG A 68 16.06 2.62 4.75
N PRO A 69 16.90 3.63 5.06
CA PRO A 69 17.27 4.71 4.14
C PRO A 69 17.89 4.26 2.81
N LYS A 70 18.50 3.07 2.77
CA LYS A 70 19.03 2.47 1.53
C LYS A 70 17.98 2.28 0.41
N TYR A 71 16.69 2.29 0.74
CA TYR A 71 15.59 2.20 -0.24
C TYR A 71 14.91 3.54 -0.52
N ALA A 72 15.30 4.63 0.16
CA ALA A 72 14.57 5.91 0.11
C ALA A 72 14.46 6.47 -1.32
N ARG A 73 15.54 6.37 -2.11
CA ARG A 73 15.53 6.82 -3.51
C ARG A 73 14.52 6.07 -4.36
N GLN A 74 14.58 4.72 -4.37
CA GLN A 74 13.67 3.90 -5.18
C GLN A 74 12.22 4.06 -4.73
N LEU A 75 11.96 4.24 -3.43
CA LEU A 75 10.62 4.48 -2.90
C LEU A 75 10.07 5.84 -3.35
N ALA A 76 10.90 6.89 -3.35
CA ALA A 76 10.50 8.20 -3.86
C ALA A 76 10.25 8.18 -5.37
N GLU A 77 11.07 7.45 -6.13
CA GLU A 77 10.87 7.26 -7.57
C GLU A 77 9.60 6.46 -7.87
N PHE A 78 9.30 5.41 -7.11
CA PHE A 78 8.05 4.66 -7.23
C PHE A 78 6.83 5.51 -6.87
N ASP A 79 6.91 6.33 -5.83
CA ASP A 79 5.83 7.25 -5.46
C ASP A 79 5.51 8.21 -6.62
N ARG A 80 6.54 8.90 -7.12
CA ARG A 80 6.41 9.88 -8.21
C ARG A 80 5.94 9.25 -9.51
N ASP A 81 6.49 8.10 -9.88
CA ASP A 81 6.29 7.56 -11.23
C ASP A 81 5.19 6.49 -11.33
N ALA A 82 4.63 6.03 -10.20
CA ALA A 82 3.55 5.04 -10.15
C ALA A 82 2.38 5.49 -9.29
N LEU A 83 2.60 5.83 -8.02
CA LEU A 83 1.50 6.09 -7.08
C LEU A 83 0.83 7.44 -7.30
N VAL A 84 1.57 8.49 -7.65
CA VAL A 84 1.02 9.82 -7.94
C VAL A 84 0.13 9.80 -9.19
N PRO A 85 0.58 9.27 -10.36
CA PRO A 85 -0.29 9.12 -11.52
C PRO A 85 -1.52 8.25 -11.22
N LEU A 86 -1.35 7.12 -10.54
CA LEU A 86 -2.46 6.24 -10.19
C LEU A 86 -3.47 6.89 -9.24
N LEU A 87 -3.04 7.74 -8.31
CA LEU A 87 -3.96 8.51 -7.47
C LEU A 87 -4.75 9.53 -8.29
N ALA A 88 -4.13 10.17 -9.28
CA ALA A 88 -4.84 11.11 -10.16
C ALA A 88 -5.97 10.44 -10.94
N THR A 89 -5.80 9.18 -11.37
CA THR A 89 -6.88 8.43 -12.05
C THR A 89 -8.02 8.08 -11.09
N VAL A 90 -7.71 7.81 -9.82
CA VAL A 90 -8.72 7.59 -8.77
C VAL A 90 -9.51 8.87 -8.48
N GLU A 91 -8.84 10.02 -8.43
CA GLU A 91 -9.49 11.33 -8.27
C GLU A 91 -10.40 11.66 -9.46
N ALA A 92 -9.96 11.34 -10.68
CA ALA A 92 -10.75 11.48 -11.90
C ALA A 92 -11.86 10.42 -12.05
N ARG A 93 -11.84 9.36 -11.25
CA ARG A 93 -12.71 8.18 -11.38
C ARG A 93 -12.66 7.55 -12.78
N ASP A 94 -11.49 7.60 -13.40
CA ASP A 94 -11.25 7.10 -14.76
C ASP A 94 -10.77 5.65 -14.68
N TRP A 95 -11.67 4.72 -14.95
CA TRP A 95 -11.37 3.28 -14.89
C TRP A 95 -10.31 2.86 -15.91
N GLU A 96 -10.40 3.35 -17.14
CA GLU A 96 -9.50 2.92 -18.20
C GLU A 96 -8.07 3.41 -17.94
N GLU A 97 -7.92 4.67 -17.52
CA GLU A 97 -6.60 5.20 -17.16
C GLU A 97 -6.10 4.60 -15.85
N PHE A 98 -6.99 4.31 -14.89
CA PHE A 98 -6.64 3.58 -13.67
C PHE A 98 -6.04 2.22 -14.00
N GLU A 99 -6.67 1.42 -14.85
CA GLU A 99 -6.18 0.08 -15.19
C GLU A 99 -4.79 0.15 -15.84
N ARG A 100 -4.58 1.10 -16.77
CA ARG A 100 -3.28 1.35 -17.41
C ARG A 100 -2.21 1.76 -16.41
N ALA A 101 -2.51 2.74 -15.55
CA ALA A 101 -1.60 3.23 -14.51
C ALA A 101 -1.29 2.13 -13.48
N PHE A 102 -2.29 1.33 -13.11
CA PHE A 102 -2.14 0.23 -12.18
C PHE A 102 -1.17 -0.83 -12.71
N ALA A 103 -1.34 -1.24 -13.98
CA ALA A 103 -0.45 -2.16 -14.66
C ALA A 103 0.99 -1.61 -14.77
N GLN A 104 1.15 -0.30 -15.03
CA GLN A 104 2.46 0.35 -14.99
C GLN A 104 3.09 0.28 -13.60
N GLY A 105 2.32 0.46 -12.53
CA GLY A 105 2.80 0.31 -11.16
C GLY A 105 3.28 -1.11 -10.85
N ILE A 106 2.60 -2.16 -11.36
CA ILE A 106 3.09 -3.55 -11.24
C ILE A 106 4.45 -3.71 -11.93
N ARG A 107 4.60 -3.19 -13.16
CA ARG A 107 5.87 -3.25 -13.90
C ARG A 107 6.99 -2.56 -13.12
N ARG A 108 6.74 -1.36 -12.58
CA ARG A 108 7.73 -0.62 -11.77
C ARG A 108 8.09 -1.32 -10.48
N ALA A 109 7.11 -1.87 -9.75
CA ALA A 109 7.37 -2.60 -8.52
C ALA A 109 8.29 -3.82 -8.79
N ASN A 110 7.97 -4.60 -9.81
CA ASN A 110 8.76 -5.77 -10.20
C ASN A 110 10.16 -5.38 -10.74
N HIS A 111 10.28 -4.24 -11.43
CA HIS A 111 11.57 -3.69 -11.82
C HIS A 111 12.45 -3.40 -10.58
N TYR A 112 11.91 -2.72 -9.57
CA TYR A 112 12.65 -2.43 -8.34
C TYR A 112 12.95 -3.68 -7.51
N HIS A 113 12.07 -4.69 -7.50
CA HIS A 113 12.38 -5.98 -6.89
C HIS A 113 13.62 -6.60 -7.56
N SER A 114 13.69 -6.59 -8.89
CA SER A 114 14.87 -7.08 -9.61
C SER A 114 16.11 -6.25 -9.32
N GLN A 115 16.02 -4.92 -9.38
CA GLN A 115 17.17 -4.02 -9.12
C GLN A 115 17.73 -4.17 -7.70
N THR A 116 16.89 -4.56 -6.73
CA THR A 116 17.32 -4.76 -5.33
C THR A 116 17.73 -6.21 -5.02
N GLY A 117 18.03 -7.01 -6.05
CA GLY A 117 18.50 -8.40 -5.93
C GLY A 117 17.41 -9.40 -5.53
N LYS A 118 16.13 -9.02 -5.68
CA LYS A 118 14.95 -9.80 -5.26
C LYS A 118 14.08 -10.18 -6.45
N SER A 119 14.69 -10.56 -7.56
CA SER A 119 13.96 -10.97 -8.79
C SER A 119 13.02 -12.17 -8.56
N TYR A 120 13.28 -12.99 -7.54
CA TYR A 120 12.38 -14.06 -7.09
C TYR A 120 11.07 -13.55 -6.47
N ILE A 121 10.95 -12.25 -6.17
CA ILE A 121 9.71 -11.60 -5.75
C ILE A 121 9.07 -10.93 -6.96
N ARG A 122 8.19 -11.67 -7.65
CA ARG A 122 7.36 -11.13 -8.72
C ARG A 122 5.93 -10.96 -8.23
N TRP A 123 5.53 -9.72 -7.95
CA TRP A 123 4.16 -9.42 -7.57
C TRP A 123 3.24 -9.48 -8.79
N LYS A 124 2.07 -10.09 -8.61
CA LYS A 124 0.96 -10.10 -9.58
C LYS A 124 -0.33 -9.78 -8.84
N LEU A 125 -1.30 -9.20 -9.56
CA LEU A 125 -2.65 -9.04 -9.05
C LEU A 125 -3.24 -10.43 -8.76
N PRO A 126 -3.70 -10.72 -7.53
CA PRO A 126 -4.43 -11.95 -7.24
C PRO A 126 -5.76 -11.96 -8.01
N GLU A 127 -6.20 -13.11 -8.51
CA GLU A 127 -7.50 -13.28 -9.21
C GLU A 127 -8.71 -13.06 -8.29
N ARG A 128 -8.51 -13.27 -6.98
CA ARG A 128 -9.49 -12.99 -5.92
C ARG A 128 -8.75 -12.49 -4.69
N ILE A 129 -9.40 -11.60 -3.93
CA ILE A 129 -8.96 -11.19 -2.60
C ILE A 129 -9.99 -11.58 -1.55
N THR A 130 -9.63 -11.47 -0.27
CA THR A 130 -10.48 -11.85 0.85
C THR A 130 -11.80 -11.09 0.86
N ASP A 131 -12.84 -11.79 1.27
CA ASP A 131 -14.25 -11.37 1.35
C ASP A 131 -14.51 -10.45 2.57
N ASP A 132 -13.45 -9.84 3.13
CA ASP A 132 -13.51 -9.05 4.36
C ASP A 132 -13.91 -7.58 4.15
N LEU A 133 -14.06 -7.15 2.90
CA LEU A 133 -14.47 -5.80 2.51
C LEU A 133 -15.48 -5.85 1.38
N ASP A 134 -16.44 -4.93 1.42
CA ASP A 134 -17.24 -4.58 0.26
C ASP A 134 -16.45 -3.59 -0.62
N PHE A 135 -16.28 -3.94 -1.89
CA PHE A 135 -15.59 -3.12 -2.89
C PHE A 135 -16.55 -2.35 -3.79
N GLY A 136 -17.86 -2.51 -3.61
CA GLY A 136 -18.90 -1.70 -4.24
C GLY A 136 -18.89 -0.26 -3.74
N PRO A 137 -19.59 0.66 -4.43
CA PRO A 137 -19.66 2.06 -4.04
C PRO A 137 -20.15 2.20 -2.59
N ALA A 138 -19.66 3.22 -1.88
CA ALA A 138 -20.16 3.49 -0.53
C ALA A 138 -21.69 3.67 -0.59
N THR A 139 -22.42 2.83 0.14
CA THR A 139 -23.87 2.99 0.28
C THR A 139 -24.12 4.21 1.14
N THR A 140 -24.80 5.22 0.59
CA THR A 140 -25.37 6.29 1.42
C THR A 140 -26.52 5.69 2.22
N ASP A 141 -26.69 6.07 3.48
CA ASP A 141 -27.70 5.49 4.39
C ASP A 141 -29.16 5.58 3.86
N SER A 142 -29.41 6.31 2.77
CA SER A 142 -30.68 6.28 2.02
C SER A 142 -31.05 4.91 1.43
N ASP A 143 -30.08 4.05 1.11
CA ASP A 143 -30.33 2.74 0.48
C ASP A 143 -30.68 1.62 1.47
N LYS A 144 -30.47 1.84 2.78
CA LYS A 144 -30.87 0.88 3.82
C LYS A 144 -32.37 0.94 4.14
N SER A 145 -33.07 1.99 3.70
CA SER A 145 -34.51 2.16 3.97
C SER A 145 -35.42 1.37 3.03
N THR A 146 -34.94 0.94 1.86
CA THR A 146 -35.76 0.24 0.85
C THR A 146 -35.64 -1.29 0.92
N ALA A 147 -34.67 -1.82 1.67
CA ALA A 147 -34.47 -3.26 1.84
C ALA A 147 -35.20 -3.85 3.07
N ARG A 148 -36.06 -3.07 3.74
CA ARG A 148 -36.80 -3.48 4.95
C ARG A 148 -38.33 -3.38 4.85
N ALA A 149 -38.88 -3.24 3.63
CA ALA A 149 -40.32 -3.29 3.39
C ALA A 149 -40.75 -4.67 2.87
#